data_AF-A0A6M5YZJ5-F1
#
_entry.id   AF-A0A6M5YZJ5-F1
#
_cell.length_a   1.000
_cell.length_b   1.000
_cell.length_c   1.000
_cell.angle_alpha   90.00
_cell.angle_beta   90.00
_cell.angle_gamma   90.00
#
_symmetry.space_group_name_H-M   'P 1'
#
loop_
_entity.id
_entity.type
_entity.pdbx_description
1 polymer ?
#
loop_
_entity_poly.entity_id
_entity_poly.type
_entity_poly.pdbx_seq_one_letter_code
_entity_poly.pdbx_strand_id
1 'polypeptide(L)' 'MRDLWSVPVAELPDAGLALFLRQRIAVEPVLAEARRRLVLGQPDDSEFYDGELAVAVAATQAAAPGAAPDPAA' A
#
# COMPACT_ATOMS: atom_id res chain seq x y z
N MET A 1 -3.96 -16.05 -4.14
CA MET A 1 -4.41 -14.77 -4.77
C MET A 1 -5.92 -14.61 -4.80
N ARG A 2 -6.73 -15.65 -5.12
CA ARG A 2 -8.21 -15.54 -5.16
C ARG A 2 -8.83 -15.22 -3.80
N ASP A 3 -8.16 -15.62 -2.71
CA ASP A 3 -8.69 -15.51 -1.34
C ASP A 3 -8.66 -14.09 -0.78
N LEU A 4 -7.72 -13.23 -1.22
CA LEU A 4 -7.58 -11.85 -0.73
C LEU A 4 -8.71 -10.91 -1.20
N TRP A 5 -9.37 -11.24 -2.31
CA TRP A 5 -10.42 -10.39 -2.90
C TRP A 5 -11.72 -10.38 -2.09
N SER A 6 -11.90 -11.36 -1.22
CA SER A 6 -13.08 -11.48 -0.35
C SER A 6 -12.80 -11.01 1.08
N VAL A 7 -11.56 -10.62 1.39
CA VAL A 7 -11.17 -10.15 2.71
C VAL A 7 -11.44 -8.64 2.79
N PRO A 8 -12.14 -8.15 3.84
CA PRO A 8 -12.28 -6.72 4.07
C PRO A 8 -10.92 -6.04 4.16
N VAL A 9 -10.78 -4.82 3.61
CA VAL A 9 -9.49 -4.11 3.58
C VAL A 9 -8.84 -3.99 4.96
N ALA A 10 -9.64 -3.77 6.01
CA ALA A 10 -9.18 -3.68 7.39
C ALA A 10 -8.59 -4.99 7.94
N GLU A 11 -8.92 -6.13 7.34
CA GLU A 11 -8.50 -7.48 7.74
C GLU A 11 -7.44 -8.07 6.81
N LEU A 12 -7.07 -7.36 5.73
CA LEU A 12 -6.00 -7.81 4.85
C LEU A 12 -4.68 -7.91 5.63
N PRO A 13 -3.87 -8.95 5.39
CA PRO A 13 -2.49 -8.94 5.91
C PRO A 13 -1.70 -7.79 5.27
N ASP A 14 -0.63 -7.33 5.91
CA ASP A 14 0.20 -6.23 5.40
C ASP A 14 0.78 -6.53 4.02
N ALA A 15 1.18 -7.78 3.79
CA ALA A 15 1.56 -8.28 2.46
C ALA A 15 0.44 -8.11 1.41
N GLY A 16 -0.81 -8.32 1.79
CA GLY A 16 -1.98 -8.11 0.92
C GLY A 16 -2.20 -6.64 0.60
N LEU A 17 -2.04 -5.76 1.59
CA LEU A 17 -2.09 -4.31 1.39
C LEU A 17 -0.96 -3.84 0.46
N ALA A 18 0.27 -4.28 0.70
CA ALA A 18 1.43 -3.93 -0.12
C ALA A 18 1.27 -4.43 -1.57
N LEU A 19 0.77 -5.66 -1.75
CA LEU A 19 0.45 -6.24 -3.06
C LEU A 19 -0.61 -5.41 -3.80
N PHE A 20 -1.70 -5.04 -3.13
CA PHE A 20 -2.80 -4.29 -3.74
C PHE A 20 -2.34 -2.88 -4.13
N LEU A 21 -1.51 -2.23 -3.32
CA LEU A 21 -0.90 -0.95 -3.67
C LEU A 21 -0.01 -1.05 -4.91
N ARG A 22 0.90 -2.05 -4.97
CA ARG A 22 1.75 -2.28 -6.15
C ARG A 22 0.96 -2.54 -7.42
N GLN A 23 -0.12 -3.32 -7.32
CA GLN A 23 -0.99 -3.66 -8.44
C GLN A 23 -2.05 -2.59 -8.74
N ARG A 24 -2.09 -1.50 -7.97
CA ARG A 24 -3.06 -0.41 -8.07
C ARG A 24 -4.52 -0.87 -7.97
N ILE A 25 -4.80 -1.83 -7.08
CA ILE A 25 -6.14 -2.36 -6.81
C ILE A 25 -6.72 -1.64 -5.61
N ALA A 26 -7.96 -1.12 -5.74
CA ALA A 26 -8.69 -0.45 -4.66
C ALA A 26 -7.81 0.60 -3.91
N VAL A 27 -7.07 1.41 -4.66
CA VAL A 27 -5.96 2.23 -4.16
C VAL A 27 -6.36 3.11 -2.96
N GLU A 28 -7.47 3.84 -3.04
CA GLU A 28 -7.88 4.75 -1.97
C GLU A 28 -8.14 4.04 -0.63
N PRO A 29 -9.03 3.03 -0.52
CA PRO A 29 -9.26 2.36 0.74
C PRO A 29 -8.03 1.58 1.24
N VAL A 30 -7.25 0.98 0.33
CA VAL A 30 -6.03 0.25 0.70
C VAL A 30 -4.95 1.20 1.24
N LEU A 31 -4.76 2.35 0.60
CA LEU A 31 -3.82 3.37 1.05
C LEU A 31 -4.23 3.96 2.40
N ALA A 32 -5.53 4.19 2.61
CA ALA A 32 -6.04 4.69 3.89
C ALA A 32 -5.74 3.73 5.04
N GLU A 33 -5.99 2.43 4.85
CA GLU A 33 -5.72 1.42 5.87
C GLU A 33 -4.22 1.23 6.10
N ALA A 34 -3.42 1.11 5.04
CA ALA A 34 -1.97 0.98 5.16
C ALA A 34 -1.35 2.15 5.95
N ARG A 35 -1.79 3.40 5.69
CA ARG A 35 -1.35 4.57 6.47
C ARG A 35 -1.77 4.48 7.94
N ARG A 36 -2.98 4.02 8.22
CA ARG A 36 -3.47 3.85 9.59
C ARG A 36 -2.58 2.90 10.38
N ARG A 37 -2.17 1.77 9.78
CA ARG A 37 -1.30 0.77 10.42
C ARG A 37 0.09 1.29 10.70
N LEU A 38 0.71 1.99 9.73
CA LEU A 38 2.02 2.61 9.89
C LEU A 38 2.03 3.65 11.02
N VAL A 39 0.96 4.47 11.14
CA VAL A 39 0.82 5.46 12.23
C VAL A 39 0.70 4.79 13.61
N LEU A 40 0.06 3.62 13.69
CA LEU A 40 -0.09 2.87 14.93
C LEU A 40 1.16 2.07 15.32
N GLY A 41 2.21 2.08 14.47
CA GLY A 41 3.43 1.30 14.71
C GLY A 41 3.16 -0.20 14.76
N GLN A 42 2.15 -0.68 14.04
CA GLN A 42 1.90 -2.12 13.94
C GLN A 42 3.10 -2.79 13.27
N PRO A 43 3.51 -4.00 13.71
CA PRO A 43 4.56 -4.77 13.05
C PRO A 43 4.18 -4.98 11.59
N ASP A 44 5.08 -4.66 10.67
CA ASP A 44 4.90 -4.90 9.24
C ASP A 44 5.24 -6.37 8.95
N ASP A 45 4.22 -7.24 8.95
CA ASP A 45 4.37 -8.66 8.60
C ASP A 45 4.35 -8.84 7.05
N SER A 46 5.02 -7.95 6.33
CA SER A 46 5.06 -7.97 4.87
C SER A 46 5.86 -9.16 4.31
N GLU A 47 5.48 -9.61 3.11
CA GLU A 47 5.84 -10.94 2.59
C GLU A 47 7.31 -11.09 2.16
N PHE A 48 7.97 -10.01 1.72
CA PHE A 48 9.27 -10.13 1.05
C PHE A 48 10.45 -9.55 1.81
N TYR A 49 10.26 -8.45 2.54
CA TYR A 49 11.31 -7.79 3.33
C TYR A 49 10.70 -6.79 4.32
N ASP A 50 11.45 -6.44 5.37
CA ASP A 50 11.03 -5.47 6.38
C ASP A 50 10.73 -4.09 5.76
N GLY A 51 9.57 -3.51 6.09
CA GLY A 51 9.18 -2.16 5.66
C GLY A 51 8.60 -2.07 4.24
N GLU A 52 8.25 -3.20 3.62
CA GLU A 52 7.65 -3.25 2.29
C GLU A 52 6.34 -2.46 2.21
N LEU A 53 5.51 -2.46 3.26
CA LEU A 53 4.26 -1.72 3.27
C LEU A 53 4.51 -0.20 3.21
N ALA A 54 5.50 0.28 3.96
CA ALA A 54 5.90 1.69 3.95
C ALA A 54 6.39 2.13 2.56
N VAL A 55 7.20 1.30 1.89
CA VAL A 55 7.67 1.55 0.53
C VAL A 55 6.50 1.60 -0.46
N ALA A 56 5.56 0.67 -0.37
CA ALA A 56 4.38 0.62 -1.25
C ALA A 56 3.47 1.85 -1.07
N VAL A 57 3.30 2.32 0.16
CA VAL A 57 2.57 3.56 0.48
C VAL A 57 3.27 4.77 -0.15
N ALA A 58 4.57 4.92 0.05
CA ALA A 58 5.35 6.04 -0.48
C ALA A 58 5.31 6.09 -2.02
N ALA A 59 5.50 4.94 -2.69
CA ALA A 59 5.42 4.84 -4.14
C ALA A 59 4.02 5.21 -4.67
N THR A 60 2.96 4.77 -3.98
CA THR A 60 1.58 5.09 -4.35
C THR A 60 1.28 6.59 -4.22
N GLN A 61 1.77 7.22 -3.16
CA GLN A 61 1.62 8.67 -2.93
C GLN A 61 2.40 9.50 -3.96
N ALA A 62 3.60 9.07 -4.32
CA ALA A 62 4.40 9.72 -5.37
C ALA A 62 3.75 9.61 -6.77
N ALA A 63 2.97 8.55 -7.01
CA ALA A 63 2.26 8.33 -8.26
C ALA A 63 0.82 8.91 -8.28
N ALA A 64 0.44 9.72 -7.29
CA ALA A 64 -0.86 10.39 -7.28
C ALA A 64 -0.89 11.51 -8.35
N PRO A 65 -2.00 11.68 -9.09
CA PRO A 65 -2.11 12.73 -10.11
C PRO A 65 -1.99 14.10 -9.44
N GLY A 66 -0.86 14.76 -9.66
CA GLY A 66 -0.43 15.98 -8.97
C GLY A 66 1.09 16.08 -8.78
N ALA A 67 1.80 14.93 -8.79
CA ALA A 67 3.26 14.85 -8.73
C ALA A 67 3.84 14.38 -10.08
N ALA A 68 3.50 15.07 -11.17
CA ALA A 68 4.25 14.86 -12.41
C ALA A 68 5.66 15.46 -12.24
N PRO A 69 6.75 14.71 -12.49
CA PRO A 69 8.05 15.32 -12.66
C PRO A 69 7.98 16.24 -13.88
N ASP A 70 8.44 17.48 -13.71
CA ASP A 70 8.56 18.46 -14.79
C ASP A 70 9.36 17.81 -15.94
N PRO A 71 8.83 17.70 -17.16
CA PRO A 71 9.55 17.12 -18.28
C PRO A 71 10.53 18.14 -18.88
N ALA A 72 11.47 18.64 -18.07
CA ALA A 72 12.67 19.34 -18.53
C ALA A 72 13.63 19.61 -17.36
N ALA A 73 14.66 18.78 -17.22
CA ALA A 73 15.94 19.17 -16.63
C ALA A 73 17.06 18.45 -17.41
#